data_AF-C8PH82-F1
#
_entry.id   AF-C8PH82-F1
#
_cell.length_a   1.000
_cell.length_b   1.000
_cell.length_c   1.000
_cell.angle_alpha   90.00
_cell.angle_beta   90.00
_cell.angle_gamma   90.00
#
_symmetry.space_group_name_H-M   'P 1'
#
loop_
_entity.id
_entity.type
_entity.pdbx_description
1 polymer ?
#
loop_
_entity_poly.entity_id
_entity_poly.type
_entity_poly.pdbx_seq_one_letter_code
_entity_poly.pdbx_strand_id
1 'polypeptide(L)'
;MGIALVFWNRYLDKKEGWVCSEHVGEVMEFDGAVQNPEAAAPKIYAILPFLPMILVVVFSQYCIASIKLDISAIIILSIVIAMLFEAVRHGFKFDPIAEGVKVFFQAMGKSLSGVVILIIAAGVFAEGFKALGMLDSIVGLANSLGFGGFGMSVLFVVITTLVTIISGSNGASFYPLIEMVPHIAAKLNVNSVMLVLPMHQASTIARPLSPVAGVVVAIAGMLKCSPLDIVKRCSVPAVLGLVSHHIFVFLLSL
;
A
#
# COMPACT_ATOMS: atom_id res chain seq x y z
N MET A 1 8.29 -14.64 4.30
CA MET A 1 8.74 -13.41 4.99
C MET A 1 9.02 -13.63 6.48
N GLY A 2 8.06 -14.07 7.30
CA GLY A 2 8.28 -14.23 8.75
C GLY A 2 9.46 -15.13 9.12
N ILE A 3 9.61 -16.29 8.46
CA ILE A 3 10.75 -17.18 8.66
C ILE A 3 12.08 -16.47 8.35
N ALA A 4 12.16 -15.80 7.19
CA ALA A 4 13.35 -15.06 6.80
C ALA A 4 13.70 -13.95 7.80
N LEU A 5 12.69 -13.27 8.36
CA LEU A 5 12.88 -12.23 9.37
C LEU A 5 13.55 -12.80 10.63
N VAL A 6 13.10 -13.96 11.11
CA VAL A 6 13.70 -14.62 12.29
C VAL A 6 15.16 -15.00 12.04
N PHE A 7 15.45 -15.67 10.92
CA PHE A 7 16.82 -16.13 10.65
C PHE A 7 17.78 -14.99 10.30
N TRP A 8 17.33 -14.04 9.48
CA TRP A 8 18.14 -12.90 9.04
C TRP A 8 18.46 -11.97 10.20
N ASN A 9 17.46 -11.62 11.02
CA ASN A 9 17.71 -10.74 12.16
C ASN A 9 18.59 -11.43 13.19
N ARG A 10 18.39 -12.72 13.49
CA ARG A 10 19.31 -13.48 14.38
C ARG A 10 20.74 -13.52 13.87
N TYR A 11 20.93 -13.63 12.55
CA TYR A 11 22.26 -13.58 11.95
C TYR A 11 22.90 -12.20 12.09
N LEU A 12 22.13 -11.13 11.82
CA LEU A 12 22.60 -9.75 12.00
C LEU A 12 22.91 -9.45 13.47
N ASP A 13 22.05 -9.87 14.39
CA ASP A 13 22.23 -9.68 15.84
C ASP A 13 23.54 -10.32 16.31
N LYS A 14 23.81 -11.56 15.89
CA LYS A 14 25.11 -12.22 16.17
C LYS A 14 26.29 -11.48 15.57
N LYS A 15 26.15 -10.92 14.37
CA LYS A 15 27.21 -10.20 13.67
C LYS A 15 27.49 -8.82 14.29
N GLU A 16 26.46 -8.19 14.81
CA GLU A 16 26.49 -6.87 15.45
C GLU A 16 26.77 -6.95 16.96
N GLY A 17 26.86 -8.17 17.51
CA GLY A 17 27.05 -8.38 18.95
C GLY A 17 25.82 -7.99 19.78
N TRP A 18 24.65 -7.90 19.15
CA TRP A 18 23.41 -7.50 19.82
C TRP A 18 22.86 -8.64 20.68
N VAL A 19 22.86 -8.43 21.99
CA VAL A 19 22.33 -9.39 22.97
C VAL A 19 20.90 -9.00 23.32
N CYS A 20 19.92 -9.69 22.73
CA CYS A 20 18.51 -9.39 22.97
C CYS A 20 18.11 -9.47 24.46
N SER A 21 18.74 -10.34 25.25
CA SER A 21 18.43 -10.51 26.68
C SER A 21 18.77 -9.29 27.53
N GLU A 22 19.70 -8.43 27.08
CA GLU A 22 20.09 -7.21 27.80
C GLU A 22 19.06 -6.08 27.63
N HIS A 23 18.22 -6.17 26.59
CA HIS A 23 17.25 -5.13 26.22
C HIS A 23 15.80 -5.56 26.50
N VAL A 24 15.59 -6.69 27.20
CA VAL A 24 14.26 -7.17 27.58
C VAL A 24 13.71 -6.29 28.69
N GLY A 25 12.66 -5.52 28.39
CA GLY A 25 12.02 -4.61 29.34
C GLY A 25 12.43 -3.14 29.17
N GLU A 26 13.33 -2.83 28.23
CA GLU A 26 13.52 -1.45 27.80
C GLU A 26 12.22 -0.95 27.16
N VAL A 27 11.70 0.14 27.74
CA VAL A 27 10.53 0.83 27.21
C VAL A 27 11.05 1.87 26.23
N MET A 28 10.51 1.90 25.01
CA MET A 28 10.79 3.02 24.12
C MET A 28 10.26 4.29 24.76
N GLU A 29 11.16 5.15 25.22
CA GLU A 29 10.82 6.50 25.67
C GLU A 29 10.52 7.35 24.45
N PHE A 30 9.23 7.62 24.23
CA PHE A 30 8.79 8.55 23.21
C PHE A 30 9.08 9.97 23.69
N ASP A 31 9.90 10.71 22.94
CA ASP A 31 10.15 12.12 23.19
C ASP A 31 8.90 12.91 22.74
N GLY A 32 7.91 13.01 23.63
CA GLY A 32 6.65 13.68 23.36
C GLY A 32 5.54 13.29 24.34
N ALA A 33 4.58 14.20 24.54
CA ALA A 33 3.38 13.88 25.29
C ALA A 33 2.65 12.72 24.61
N VAL A 34 2.61 11.55 25.26
CA VAL A 34 1.76 10.44 24.85
C VAL A 34 0.33 10.99 24.84
N GLN A 35 -0.23 11.19 23.65
CA GLN A 35 -1.65 11.49 23.51
C GLN A 35 -2.41 10.22 23.91
N ASN A 36 -2.62 10.08 25.22
CA ASN A 36 -3.55 9.09 25.73
C ASN A 36 -4.91 9.42 25.10
N PRO A 37 -5.57 8.47 24.42
CA PRO A 37 -6.89 8.73 23.88
C PRO A 37 -7.81 9.19 25.00
N GLU A 38 -8.30 10.44 24.90
CA GLU A 38 -9.03 11.14 25.97
C GLU A 38 -10.34 10.45 26.37
N ALA A 39 -10.83 9.48 25.58
CA ALA A 39 -11.97 8.66 25.92
C ALA A 39 -11.89 7.27 25.27
N ALA A 40 -12.29 6.24 26.02
CA ALA A 40 -12.51 4.91 25.48
C ALA A 40 -13.70 4.93 24.50
N ALA A 41 -13.40 4.86 23.21
CA ALA A 41 -14.44 4.71 22.20
C ALA A 41 -15.18 3.37 22.38
N PRO A 42 -16.50 3.31 22.10
CA PRO A 42 -17.26 2.07 22.18
C PRO A 42 -16.65 0.98 21.29
N LYS A 43 -16.51 -0.24 21.81
CA LYS A 43 -15.87 -1.36 21.09
C LYS A 43 -16.50 -1.64 19.72
N ILE A 44 -17.79 -1.33 19.55
CA ILE A 44 -18.51 -1.52 18.29
C ILE A 44 -17.94 -0.65 17.14
N TYR A 45 -17.24 0.45 17.44
CA TYR A 45 -16.63 1.32 16.42
C TYR A 45 -15.50 0.63 15.66
N ALA A 46 -14.94 -0.46 16.20
CA ALA A 46 -13.90 -1.24 15.54
C ALA A 46 -14.36 -1.83 14.20
N ILE A 47 -15.68 -2.00 13.98
CA ILE A 47 -16.21 -2.52 12.70
C ILE A 47 -16.29 -1.46 11.60
N LEU A 48 -16.40 -0.18 11.96
CA LEU A 48 -16.69 0.90 11.01
C LEU A 48 -15.62 1.04 9.91
N PRO A 49 -14.30 0.92 10.18
CA PRO A 49 -13.28 0.97 9.13
C PRO A 49 -13.37 -0.19 8.13
N PHE A 50 -13.92 -1.34 8.54
CA PHE A 50 -14.07 -2.52 7.68
C PHE A 50 -15.39 -2.54 6.92
N LEU A 51 -16.34 -1.67 7.30
CA LEU A 51 -17.68 -1.63 6.72
C LEU A 51 -17.68 -1.48 5.19
N PRO A 52 -16.84 -0.62 4.57
CA PRO A 52 -16.78 -0.54 3.10
C PRO A 52 -16.39 -1.88 2.47
N MET A 53 -15.41 -2.58 3.05
CA MET A 53 -14.95 -3.88 2.55
C MET A 53 -16.01 -4.97 2.73
N ILE A 54 -16.69 -5.00 3.87
CA ILE A 54 -17.79 -5.94 4.13
C ILE A 54 -18.91 -5.72 3.11
N LEU A 55 -19.32 -4.47 2.88
CA LEU A 55 -20.37 -4.12 1.92
C LEU A 55 -19.96 -4.47 0.48
N VAL A 56 -18.71 -4.21 0.08
CA VAL A 56 -18.20 -4.62 -1.25
C VAL A 56 -18.31 -6.13 -1.44
N VAL A 57 -17.94 -6.93 -0.44
CA VAL A 57 -17.98 -8.41 -0.54
C VAL A 57 -19.43 -8.92 -0.57
N VAL A 58 -20.29 -8.44 0.33
CA VAL A 58 -21.69 -8.87 0.45
C VAL A 58 -22.52 -8.51 -0.78
N PHE A 59 -22.31 -7.32 -1.34
CA PHE A 59 -22.99 -6.85 -2.55
C PHE A 59 -22.18 -7.14 -3.83
N SER A 60 -21.15 -7.99 -3.74
CA SER A 60 -20.47 -8.48 -4.93
C SER A 60 -21.32 -9.50 -5.67
N GLN A 61 -20.99 -9.69 -6.95
CA GLN A 61 -21.55 -10.74 -7.81
C GLN A 61 -21.43 -12.17 -7.24
N TYR A 62 -20.60 -12.37 -6.21
CA TYR A 62 -20.39 -13.67 -5.57
C TYR A 62 -21.36 -13.97 -4.42
N CYS A 63 -22.08 -12.97 -3.90
CA CYS A 63 -22.99 -13.14 -2.76
C CYS A 63 -24.45 -12.76 -3.08
N ILE A 64 -24.70 -11.57 -3.63
CA ILE A 64 -26.06 -11.10 -3.96
C ILE A 64 -26.06 -10.51 -5.37
N ALA A 65 -26.40 -11.34 -6.36
CA ALA A 65 -26.41 -10.93 -7.77
C ALA A 65 -27.49 -9.89 -8.14
N SER A 66 -28.52 -9.72 -7.29
CA SER A 66 -29.70 -8.89 -7.60
C SER A 66 -29.50 -7.39 -7.34
N ILE A 67 -28.50 -6.99 -6.55
CA ILE A 67 -28.27 -5.58 -6.17
C ILE A 67 -26.82 -5.24 -6.50
N LYS A 68 -26.61 -4.43 -7.55
CA LYS A 68 -25.30 -3.86 -7.89
C LYS A 68 -25.19 -2.50 -7.22
N LEU A 69 -24.50 -2.47 -6.08
CA LEU A 69 -24.11 -1.21 -5.47
C LEU A 69 -22.78 -0.74 -6.07
N ASP A 70 -22.75 0.51 -6.53
CA ASP A 70 -21.52 1.18 -6.94
C ASP A 70 -20.61 1.40 -5.72
N ILE A 71 -19.29 1.42 -5.94
CA ILE A 71 -18.28 1.70 -4.92
C ILE A 71 -18.58 3.05 -4.26
N SER A 72 -18.96 4.06 -5.05
CA SER A 72 -19.35 5.37 -4.52
C SER A 72 -20.52 5.28 -3.54
N ALA A 73 -21.54 4.47 -3.86
CA ALA A 73 -22.70 4.27 -2.99
C ALA A 73 -22.31 3.55 -1.69
N ILE A 74 -21.42 2.55 -1.75
CA ILE A 74 -20.91 1.84 -0.58
C ILE A 74 -20.15 2.77 0.37
N ILE A 75 -19.32 3.67 -0.17
CA ILE A 75 -18.57 4.65 0.62
C ILE A 75 -19.53 5.60 1.32
N ILE A 76 -20.49 6.19 0.58
CA ILE A 76 -21.51 7.09 1.14
C ILE A 76 -22.32 6.39 2.22
N LEU A 77 -22.77 5.15 1.99
CA LEU A 77 -23.51 4.37 2.96
C LEU A 77 -22.70 4.11 4.23
N SER A 78 -21.40 3.81 4.09
CA SER A 78 -20.51 3.59 5.23
C SER A 78 -20.36 4.85 6.10
N ILE A 79 -20.29 6.02 5.47
CA ILE A 79 -20.23 7.32 6.15
C ILE A 79 -21.55 7.58 6.87
N VAL A 80 -22.70 7.35 6.23
CA VAL A 80 -24.01 7.53 6.85
C VAL A 80 -24.15 6.63 8.09
N ILE A 81 -23.74 5.36 8.00
CA ILE A 81 -23.78 4.43 9.13
C ILE A 81 -22.85 4.91 10.26
N ALA A 82 -21.64 5.35 9.95
CA ALA A 82 -20.72 5.91 10.94
C ALA A 82 -21.30 7.17 11.62
N MET A 83 -21.95 8.06 10.86
CA MET A 83 -22.63 9.23 11.42
C MET A 83 -23.82 8.87 12.31
N LEU A 84 -24.58 7.83 11.97
CA LEU A 84 -25.68 7.34 12.81
C LEU A 84 -25.15 6.81 14.15
N PHE A 85 -24.02 6.10 14.15
CA PHE A 85 -23.39 5.62 15.37
C PHE A 85 -22.97 6.78 16.27
N GLU A 86 -22.38 7.82 15.67
CA GLU A 86 -21.98 9.03 16.39
C GLU A 86 -23.19 9.83 16.90
N ALA A 87 -24.26 9.90 16.11
CA ALA A 87 -25.50 10.55 16.51
C ALA A 87 -26.14 9.84 17.72
N VAL A 88 -26.21 8.50 17.70
CA VAL A 88 -26.74 7.73 18.83
C VAL A 88 -25.86 7.90 20.08
N ARG A 89 -24.53 7.85 19.94
CA ARG A 89 -23.58 8.04 21.05
C ARG A 89 -23.74 9.38 21.76
N HIS A 90 -23.94 10.45 20.99
CA HIS A 90 -24.05 11.82 21.53
C HIS A 90 -25.49 12.28 21.76
N GLY A 91 -26.48 11.39 21.65
CA GLY A 91 -27.89 11.71 21.89
C GLY A 91 -28.47 12.73 20.89
N PHE A 92 -28.08 12.60 19.61
CA PHE A 92 -28.49 13.47 18.50
C PHE A 92 -28.12 14.96 18.68
N LYS A 93 -27.08 15.26 19.46
CA LYS A 93 -26.51 16.61 19.55
C LYS A 93 -25.81 16.99 18.25
N PHE A 94 -26.15 18.16 17.70
CA PHE A 94 -25.64 18.63 16.42
C PHE A 94 -24.13 18.90 16.42
N ASP A 95 -23.61 19.59 17.45
CA ASP A 95 -22.20 20.03 17.50
C ASP A 95 -21.18 18.88 17.31
N PRO A 96 -21.24 17.75 18.06
CA PRO A 96 -20.29 16.65 17.87
C PRO A 96 -20.43 15.95 16.50
N ILE A 97 -21.67 15.85 15.98
CA ILE A 97 -21.91 15.24 14.66
C ILE A 97 -21.31 16.14 13.55
N ALA A 98 -21.51 17.45 13.65
CA ALA A 98 -20.98 18.42 12.69
C ALA A 98 -19.44 18.43 12.68
N GLU A 99 -18.79 18.30 13.85
CA GLU A 99 -17.33 18.20 13.91
C GLU A 99 -16.83 16.90 13.28
N GLY A 100 -17.52 15.77 13.48
CA GLY A 100 -17.20 14.51 12.80
C GLY A 100 -17.29 14.61 11.27
N VAL A 101 -18.34 15.27 10.77
CA VAL A 101 -18.51 15.56 9.32
C VAL A 101 -17.39 16.44 8.78
N LYS A 102 -17.00 17.47 9.53
CA LYS A 102 -15.90 18.36 9.16
C LYS A 102 -14.58 17.60 9.06
N VAL A 103 -14.27 16.71 10.00
CA VAL A 103 -13.08 15.84 9.94
C VAL A 103 -13.12 14.96 8.68
N PHE A 104 -14.29 14.39 8.35
CA PHE A 104 -14.47 13.62 7.13
C PHE A 104 -14.15 14.45 5.86
N PHE A 105 -14.71 15.65 5.72
CA PHE A 105 -14.43 16.51 4.58
C PHE A 105 -12.97 16.99 4.53
N GLN A 106 -12.34 17.25 5.67
CA GLN A 106 -10.91 17.57 5.73
C GLN A 106 -10.05 16.40 5.26
N ALA A 107 -10.40 15.16 5.65
CA ALA A 107 -9.73 13.96 5.16
C ALA A 107 -9.91 13.78 3.65
N MET A 108 -11.11 14.06 3.11
CA MET A 108 -11.33 14.07 1.66
C MET A 108 -10.43 15.09 0.95
N GLY A 109 -10.34 16.32 1.48
CA GLY A 109 -9.47 17.36 0.92
C GLY A 109 -7.99 16.97 0.91
N LYS A 110 -7.51 16.32 1.98
CA LYS A 110 -6.15 15.80 2.07
C LYS A 110 -5.90 14.66 1.06
N SER A 111 -6.87 13.78 0.85
CA SER A 111 -6.77 12.71 -0.16
C SER A 111 -6.80 13.25 -1.58
N LEU A 112 -7.56 14.33 -1.84
CA LEU A 112 -7.58 15.02 -3.13
C LEU A 112 -6.18 15.57 -3.47
N SER A 113 -5.58 16.35 -2.56
CA SER A 113 -4.25 16.93 -2.80
C SER A 113 -3.13 15.88 -2.84
N GLY A 114 -3.27 14.77 -2.12
CA GLY A 114 -2.28 13.70 -2.09
C GLY A 114 -2.40 12.70 -3.26
N VAL A 115 -3.47 11.89 -3.25
CA VAL A 115 -3.59 10.72 -4.13
C VAL A 115 -4.15 11.12 -5.50
N VAL A 116 -5.19 11.96 -5.53
CA VAL A 116 -5.86 12.29 -6.81
C VAL A 116 -4.95 13.10 -7.72
N ILE A 117 -4.26 14.12 -7.19
CA ILE A 117 -3.28 14.89 -7.98
C ILE A 117 -2.17 14.00 -8.52
N LEU A 118 -1.71 13.01 -7.74
CA LEU A 118 -0.68 12.07 -8.19
C LEU A 118 -1.17 11.17 -9.33
N ILE A 119 -2.43 10.71 -9.29
CA ILE A 119 -3.04 9.94 -10.38
C ILE A 119 -3.21 10.81 -11.64
N ILE A 120 -3.61 12.08 -11.48
CA ILE A 120 -3.70 13.01 -12.62
C ILE A 120 -2.32 13.21 -13.25
N ALA A 121 -1.29 13.46 -12.44
CA ALA A 121 0.09 13.61 -12.93
C ALA A 121 0.60 12.32 -13.60
N ALA A 122 0.27 11.16 -13.03
CA ALA A 122 0.53 9.85 -13.62
C ALA A 122 -0.13 9.69 -15.01
N GLY A 123 -1.38 10.13 -15.17
CA GLY A 123 -2.07 10.12 -16.46
C GLY A 123 -1.40 11.01 -17.49
N VAL A 124 -1.00 12.22 -17.11
CA VAL A 124 -0.24 13.12 -18.00
C VAL A 124 1.11 12.50 -18.38
N PHE A 125 1.80 11.87 -17.43
CA PHE A 125 3.05 11.15 -17.68
C PHE A 125 2.85 9.98 -18.65
N ALA A 126 1.81 9.16 -18.45
CA ALA A 126 1.50 8.01 -19.30
C ALA A 126 1.22 8.44 -20.74
N GLU A 127 0.43 9.50 -20.95
CA GLU A 127 0.15 10.01 -22.30
C GLU A 127 1.39 10.62 -22.94
N GLY A 128 2.23 11.33 -22.18
CA GLY A 128 3.54 11.83 -22.66
C GLY A 128 4.50 10.69 -23.04
N PHE A 129 4.58 9.64 -22.21
CA PHE A 129 5.42 8.46 -22.44
C PHE A 129 4.98 7.71 -23.71
N LYS A 130 3.67 7.60 -23.94
CA LYS A 130 3.07 7.02 -25.14
C LYS A 130 3.34 7.90 -26.37
N ALA A 131 3.18 9.21 -26.27
CA ALA A 131 3.46 10.14 -27.37
C ALA A 131 4.93 10.11 -27.82
N LEU A 132 5.86 9.84 -26.90
CA LEU A 132 7.29 9.67 -27.19
C LEU A 132 7.64 8.30 -27.81
N GLY A 133 6.69 7.37 -27.96
CA GLY A 133 6.94 6.02 -28.51
C GLY A 133 7.80 5.12 -27.61
N MET A 134 8.02 5.51 -26.34
CA MET A 134 8.83 4.73 -25.40
C MET A 134 8.16 3.39 -25.05
N LEU A 135 6.83 3.35 -25.04
CA LEU A 135 6.05 2.13 -24.79
C LEU A 135 6.34 1.06 -25.86
N ASP A 136 6.37 1.47 -27.13
CA ASP A 136 6.67 0.57 -28.26
C ASP A 136 8.10 0.04 -28.19
N SER A 137 9.03 0.88 -27.75
CA SER A 137 10.43 0.48 -27.55
C SER A 137 10.58 -0.58 -26.45
N ILE A 138 9.88 -0.42 -25.31
CA ILE A 138 9.91 -1.39 -24.20
C ILE A 138 9.24 -2.70 -24.60
N VAL A 139 8.08 -2.64 -25.26
CA VAL A 139 7.38 -3.84 -25.74
C VAL A 139 8.21 -4.58 -26.80
N GLY A 140 8.88 -3.85 -27.69
CA GLY A 140 9.80 -4.41 -28.68
C GLY A 140 11.00 -5.11 -28.04
N LEU A 141 11.61 -4.51 -27.01
CA LEU A 141 12.68 -5.11 -26.21
C LEU A 141 12.21 -6.37 -25.47
N ALA A 142 11.00 -6.36 -24.92
CA ALA A 142 10.48 -7.51 -24.21
C ALA A 142 10.17 -8.70 -25.14
N ASN A 143 9.57 -8.42 -26.30
CA ASN A 143 9.30 -9.43 -27.32
C ASN A 143 10.59 -10.01 -27.90
N SER A 144 11.64 -9.20 -28.10
CA SER A 144 12.93 -9.69 -28.61
C SER A 144 13.70 -10.55 -27.63
N LEU A 145 13.50 -10.34 -26.32
CA LEU A 145 14.04 -11.18 -25.26
C LEU A 145 13.24 -12.48 -25.03
N GLY A 146 12.17 -12.73 -25.79
CA GLY A 146 11.32 -13.92 -25.65
C GLY A 146 10.50 -13.93 -24.35
N PHE A 147 10.43 -12.80 -23.66
CA PHE A 147 9.67 -12.64 -22.43
C PHE A 147 8.18 -12.49 -22.77
N GLY A 148 7.43 -13.60 -22.73
CA GLY A 148 5.96 -13.56 -22.74
C GLY A 148 5.38 -12.83 -21.52
N GLY A 149 4.09 -13.01 -21.23
CA GLY A 149 3.40 -12.32 -20.12
C GLY A 149 4.11 -12.39 -18.77
N PHE A 150 4.81 -13.49 -18.48
CA PHE A 150 5.64 -13.64 -17.28
C PHE A 150 6.80 -12.65 -17.21
N GLY A 151 7.62 -12.56 -18.26
CA GLY A 151 8.81 -11.71 -18.21
C GLY A 151 8.46 -10.23 -18.19
N MET A 152 7.32 -9.85 -18.76
CA MET A 152 6.77 -8.51 -18.62
C MET A 152 6.31 -8.20 -17.20
N SER A 153 5.65 -9.16 -16.54
CA SER A 153 5.32 -9.05 -15.12
C SER A 153 6.57 -8.85 -14.26
N VAL A 154 7.64 -9.63 -14.52
CA VAL A 154 8.93 -9.49 -13.84
C VAL A 154 9.54 -8.10 -14.06
N LEU A 155 9.56 -7.61 -15.31
CA LEU A 155 10.10 -6.30 -15.65
C LEU A 155 9.40 -5.18 -14.87
N PHE A 156 8.06 -5.19 -14.84
CA PHE A 156 7.30 -4.20 -14.11
C PHE A 156 7.50 -4.28 -12.60
N VAL A 157 7.65 -5.48 -12.05
CA VAL A 157 7.99 -5.66 -10.64
C VAL A 157 9.35 -5.06 -10.32
N VAL A 158 10.37 -5.28 -11.17
CA VAL A 158 11.71 -4.70 -10.99
C VAL A 158 11.65 -3.17 -11.05
N ILE A 159 11.02 -2.61 -12.08
CA ILE A 159 10.88 -1.15 -12.22
C ILE A 159 10.16 -0.57 -11.00
N THR A 160 9.02 -1.15 -10.61
CA THR A 160 8.23 -0.67 -9.46
C THR A 160 9.05 -0.75 -8.18
N THR A 161 9.82 -1.82 -7.98
CA THR A 161 10.71 -1.99 -6.82
C THR A 161 11.76 -0.89 -6.76
N LEU A 162 12.45 -0.61 -7.88
CA LEU A 162 13.48 0.42 -7.93
C LEU A 162 12.91 1.81 -7.66
N VAL A 163 11.79 2.16 -8.30
CA VAL A 163 11.13 3.45 -8.09
C VAL A 163 10.63 3.57 -6.65
N THR A 164 10.15 2.48 -6.04
CA THR A 164 9.74 2.48 -4.62
C THR A 164 10.92 2.72 -3.68
N ILE A 165 12.06 2.08 -3.93
CA ILE A 165 13.27 2.27 -3.11
C ILE A 165 13.75 3.72 -3.19
N ILE A 166 13.72 4.32 -4.37
CA ILE A 166 14.15 5.70 -4.61
C ILE A 166 13.16 6.70 -3.99
N SER A 167 11.86 6.51 -4.21
CA SER A 167 10.82 7.47 -3.80
C SER A 167 10.34 7.31 -2.36
N GLY A 168 10.50 6.12 -1.75
CA GLY A 168 9.96 5.80 -0.43
C GLY A 168 8.43 5.79 -0.33
N SER A 169 7.72 5.79 -1.46
CA SER A 169 6.25 5.91 -1.53
C SER A 169 5.62 4.87 -2.46
N ASN A 170 4.68 4.08 -1.92
CA ASN A 170 3.92 3.10 -2.71
C ASN A 170 3.11 3.77 -3.83
N GLY A 171 2.51 4.92 -3.53
CA GLY A 171 1.66 5.63 -4.49
C GLY A 171 2.50 6.19 -5.64
N ALA A 172 3.64 6.80 -5.33
CA ALA A 172 4.50 7.43 -6.34
C ALA A 172 5.13 6.41 -7.28
N SER A 173 5.40 5.18 -6.81
CA SER A 173 5.97 4.13 -7.65
C SER A 173 4.94 3.33 -8.43
N PHE A 174 3.70 3.26 -7.96
CA PHE A 174 2.65 2.43 -8.56
C PHE A 174 1.72 3.21 -9.50
N TYR A 175 1.21 4.38 -9.10
CA TYR A 175 0.17 5.09 -9.86
C TYR A 175 0.62 5.57 -11.25
N PRO A 176 1.87 6.01 -11.48
CA PRO A 176 2.34 6.30 -12.85
C PRO A 176 2.34 5.09 -13.77
N LEU A 177 2.67 3.92 -13.23
CA LEU A 177 2.80 2.70 -14.02
C LEU A 177 1.44 2.03 -14.26
N ILE A 178 0.52 2.06 -13.27
CA ILE A 178 -0.80 1.41 -13.40
C ILE A 178 -1.59 1.98 -14.58
N GLU A 179 -1.49 3.28 -14.84
CA GLU A 179 -2.19 3.93 -15.96
C GLU A 179 -1.67 3.42 -17.33
N MET A 180 -0.41 3.00 -17.38
CA MET A 180 0.20 2.45 -18.59
C MET A 180 -0.09 0.96 -18.78
N VAL A 181 -0.44 0.22 -17.71
CA VAL A 181 -0.63 -1.24 -17.76
C VAL A 181 -1.69 -1.67 -18.79
N PRO A 182 -2.89 -1.06 -18.87
CA PRO A 182 -3.90 -1.49 -19.85
C PRO A 182 -3.40 -1.44 -21.30
N HIS A 183 -2.66 -0.40 -21.67
CA HIS A 183 -2.09 -0.26 -23.01
C HIS A 183 -1.06 -1.35 -23.31
N ILE A 184 -0.26 -1.71 -22.33
CA ILE A 184 0.82 -2.71 -22.46
C ILE A 184 0.23 -4.12 -22.49
N ALA A 185 -0.74 -4.39 -21.61
CA ALA A 185 -1.48 -5.65 -21.56
C ALA A 185 -2.17 -5.96 -22.89
N ALA A 186 -2.80 -4.95 -23.52
CA ALA A 186 -3.44 -5.09 -24.82
C ALA A 186 -2.46 -5.44 -25.94
N LYS A 187 -1.28 -4.82 -25.99
CA LYS A 187 -0.24 -5.11 -27.01
C LYS A 187 0.38 -6.49 -26.86
N LEU A 188 0.41 -7.02 -25.64
CA LEU A 188 0.98 -8.33 -25.31
C LEU A 188 -0.07 -9.45 -25.29
N ASN A 189 -1.35 -9.13 -25.48
CA ASN A 189 -2.48 -10.04 -25.36
C ASN A 189 -2.50 -10.80 -24.01
N VAL A 190 -2.21 -10.07 -22.92
CA VAL A 190 -2.23 -10.59 -21.55
C VAL A 190 -3.29 -9.87 -20.73
N ASN A 191 -3.80 -10.52 -19.69
CA ASN A 191 -4.76 -9.89 -18.78
C ASN A 191 -4.06 -8.82 -17.93
N SER A 192 -4.58 -7.59 -17.92
CA SER A 192 -4.04 -6.46 -17.14
C SER A 192 -3.88 -6.79 -15.65
N VAL A 193 -4.79 -7.59 -15.08
CA VAL A 193 -4.76 -8.00 -13.67
C VAL A 193 -3.47 -8.77 -13.34
N MET A 194 -2.95 -9.56 -14.29
CA MET A 194 -1.70 -10.32 -14.15
C MET A 194 -0.48 -9.43 -13.96
N LEU A 195 -0.54 -8.20 -14.46
CA LEU A 195 0.54 -7.22 -14.38
C LEU A 195 0.34 -6.33 -13.15
N VAL A 196 -0.89 -5.85 -12.92
CA VAL A 196 -1.20 -4.93 -11.82
C VAL A 196 -0.99 -5.55 -10.44
N LEU A 197 -1.43 -6.79 -10.23
CA LEU A 197 -1.35 -7.46 -8.92
C LEU A 197 0.10 -7.56 -8.39
N PRO A 198 1.06 -8.14 -9.14
CA PRO A 198 2.43 -8.23 -8.66
C PRO A 198 3.11 -6.86 -8.57
N MET A 199 2.76 -5.89 -9.42
CA MET A 199 3.25 -4.51 -9.31
C MET A 199 2.83 -3.84 -8.01
N HIS A 200 1.55 -3.92 -7.65
CA HIS A 200 1.02 -3.33 -6.41
C HIS A 200 1.70 -3.92 -5.17
N GLN A 201 2.01 -5.21 -5.22
CA GLN A 201 2.65 -5.90 -4.11
C GLN A 201 4.14 -5.59 -4.04
N ALA A 202 4.80 -5.46 -5.20
CA ALA A 202 6.19 -4.98 -5.27
C ALA A 202 6.34 -3.59 -4.66
N SER A 203 5.43 -2.65 -4.97
CA SER A 203 5.47 -1.30 -4.39
C SER A 203 5.31 -1.30 -2.87
N THR A 204 4.58 -2.27 -2.33
CA THR A 204 4.37 -2.38 -0.88
C THR A 204 5.53 -3.08 -0.18
N ILE A 205 6.01 -4.21 -0.71
CA ILE A 205 7.07 -5.04 -0.11
C ILE A 205 8.43 -4.32 -0.19
N ALA A 206 8.67 -3.52 -1.22
CA ALA A 206 9.93 -2.79 -1.38
C ALA A 206 10.03 -1.51 -0.54
N ARG A 207 8.92 -0.97 -0.02
CA ARG A 207 8.94 0.31 0.73
C ARG A 207 9.82 0.32 1.98
N PRO A 208 9.88 -0.75 2.80
CA PRO A 208 10.81 -0.83 3.92
C PRO A 208 12.29 -0.83 3.52
N LEU A 209 12.60 -1.00 2.22
CA LEU A 209 13.96 -0.95 1.68
C LEU A 209 14.40 0.48 1.32
N SER A 210 13.51 1.45 1.44
CA SER A 210 13.82 2.85 1.17
C SER A 210 14.22 3.57 2.45
N PRO A 211 15.45 4.12 2.56
CA PRO A 211 15.88 4.90 3.73
C PRO A 211 15.17 6.26 3.83
N VAL A 212 14.54 6.71 2.74
CA VAL A 212 13.77 7.96 2.68
C VAL A 212 12.26 7.76 2.88
N ALA A 213 11.81 6.52 3.04
CA ALA A 213 10.40 6.27 3.36
C ALA A 213 10.07 6.85 4.73
N GLY A 214 9.03 7.69 4.79
CA GLY A 214 8.65 8.38 6.04
C GLY A 214 8.41 7.45 7.23
N VAL A 215 7.92 6.21 7.00
CA VAL A 215 7.76 5.19 8.05
C VAL A 215 9.10 4.67 8.55
N VAL A 216 10.10 4.49 7.68
CA VAL A 216 11.46 4.05 8.06
C VAL A 216 12.16 5.16 8.83
N VAL A 217 12.05 6.41 8.36
CA VAL A 217 12.61 7.59 9.04
C VAL A 217 11.98 7.79 10.42
N ALA A 218 10.65 7.65 10.53
CA ALA A 218 9.95 7.77 11.81
C ALA A 218 10.40 6.68 12.80
N ILE A 219 10.48 5.42 12.36
CA ILE A 219 10.94 4.31 13.22
C ILE A 219 12.42 4.48 13.60
N ALA A 220 13.27 4.93 12.67
CA ALA A 220 14.67 5.22 12.96
C ALA A 220 14.81 6.32 14.02
N GLY A 221 13.99 7.37 13.93
CA GLY A 221 13.93 8.44 14.94
C GLY A 221 13.48 7.92 16.31
N MET A 222 12.45 7.07 16.37
CA MET A 222 11.98 6.48 17.61
C MET A 222 13.02 5.54 18.26
N LEU A 223 13.74 4.76 17.43
CA LEU A 223 14.77 3.82 17.88
C LEU A 223 16.15 4.47 18.07
N LYS A 224 16.28 5.77 17.78
CA LYS A 224 17.57 6.50 17.80
C LYS A 224 18.67 5.79 17.00
N CYS A 225 18.31 5.14 15.88
CA CYS A 225 19.22 4.39 15.02
C CYS A 225 19.28 4.98 13.61
N SER A 226 20.21 4.49 12.77
CA SER A 226 20.24 4.90 11.36
C SER A 226 19.07 4.28 10.59
N PRO A 227 18.41 5.01 9.67
CA PRO A 227 17.45 4.42 8.73
C PRO A 227 18.01 3.24 7.94
N LEU A 228 19.33 3.26 7.65
CA LEU A 228 19.99 2.17 6.95
C LEU A 228 20.04 0.87 7.76
N ASP A 229 20.06 0.94 9.09
CA ASP A 229 20.05 -0.24 9.96
C ASP A 229 18.71 -0.99 9.84
N ILE A 230 17.62 -0.23 9.75
CA ILE A 230 16.27 -0.76 9.51
C ILE A 230 16.19 -1.37 8.11
N VAL A 231 16.67 -0.66 7.08
CA VAL A 231 16.70 -1.17 5.69
C VAL A 231 17.48 -2.48 5.61
N LYS A 232 18.65 -2.56 6.26
CA LYS A 232 19.48 -3.76 6.31
C LYS A 232 18.75 -4.94 6.94
N ARG A 233 18.02 -4.72 8.04
CA ARG A 233 17.20 -5.75 8.71
C ARG A 233 15.99 -6.18 7.87
N CYS A 234 15.43 -5.27 7.06
CA CYS A 234 14.30 -5.57 6.17
C CYS A 234 14.69 -6.17 4.81
N SER A 235 15.96 -6.03 4.38
CA SER A 235 16.46 -6.40 3.04
C SER A 235 16.12 -7.82 2.61
N VAL A 236 16.69 -8.82 3.29
CA VAL A 236 16.51 -10.24 2.95
C VAL A 236 15.06 -10.70 3.09
N PRO A 237 14.32 -10.36 4.18
CA PRO A 237 12.91 -10.70 4.28
C PRO A 237 12.06 -10.13 3.15
N ALA A 238 12.31 -8.89 2.73
CA ALA A 238 11.56 -8.23 1.67
C ALA A 238 11.89 -8.83 0.29
N VAL A 239 13.17 -9.07 -0.03
CA VAL A 239 13.56 -9.69 -1.30
C VAL A 239 12.97 -11.10 -1.42
N LEU A 240 13.07 -11.92 -0.37
CA LEU A 240 12.45 -13.24 -0.36
C LEU A 240 10.92 -13.15 -0.43
N GLY A 241 10.32 -12.16 0.23
CA GLY A 241 8.90 -11.86 0.14
C GLY A 241 8.46 -11.55 -1.28
N LEU A 242 9.20 -10.69 -1.97
CA LEU A 242 8.93 -10.26 -3.33
C LEU A 242 9.07 -11.41 -4.32
N VAL A 243 10.15 -12.20 -4.24
CA VAL A 243 10.37 -13.37 -5.11
C VAL A 243 9.29 -14.42 -4.89
N SER A 244 9.04 -14.81 -3.63
CA SER A 244 8.01 -15.81 -3.32
C SER A 244 6.63 -15.35 -3.76
N HIS A 245 6.27 -14.10 -3.46
CA HIS A 245 4.99 -13.54 -3.84
C HIS A 245 4.80 -13.52 -5.36
N HIS A 246 5.82 -13.09 -6.11
CA HIS A 246 5.76 -13.05 -7.57
C HIS A 246 5.54 -14.45 -8.17
N ILE A 247 6.24 -15.47 -7.66
CA ILE A 247 6.05 -16.87 -8.06
C ILE A 247 4.62 -17.33 -7.74
N PHE A 248 4.12 -17.07 -6.53
CA PHE A 248 2.76 -17.49 -6.14
C PHE A 248 1.67 -16.81 -6.98
N VAL A 249 1.78 -15.50 -7.21
CA VAL A 249 0.82 -14.78 -8.04
C VAL A 249 0.85 -15.34 -9.45
N PHE A 250 2.02 -15.59 -10.01
CA PHE A 250 2.11 -16.16 -11.35
C PHE A 250 1.54 -17.59 -11.44
N LEU A 251 1.83 -18.46 -10.47
CA LEU A 251 1.30 -19.83 -10.43
C LEU A 251 -0.22 -19.88 -10.27
N LEU A 252 -0.80 -18.97 -9.47
CA LEU A 252 -2.24 -18.91 -9.22
C LEU A 252 -3.04 -18.27 -10.37
N SER A 253 -2.35 -17.70 -11.34
CA SER A 253 -2.96 -16.91 -12.40
C SER A 253 -2.73 -17.47 -13.81
N LEU A 254 -1.99 -18.58 -13.90
CA LEU A 254 -2.03 -19.58 -14.97
C LEU A 254 -3.33 -20.39 -14.89
#